data_AF-A0A7R8ZTX2-F1
#
_entry.id   AF-A0A7R8ZTX2-F1
#
_cell.length_a   1.000
_cell.length_b   1.000
_cell.length_c   1.000
_cell.angle_alpha   90.00
_cell.angle_beta   90.00
_cell.angle_gamma   90.00
#
_symmetry.space_group_name_H-M   'P 1'
#
loop_
_entity.id
_entity.type
_entity.pdbx_description
1 polymer ?
#
loop_
_entity_poly.entity_id
_entity_poly.type
_entity_poly.pdbx_seq_one_letter_code
_entity_poly.pdbx_strand_id
1 'polypeptide(L)'
;MEKIKVQNPVVEMQGDEMARIIWEFIKDKLIVPYLDIDIQSFDLGIKHRDKTSDQVTIDAANAIKACNVGIKCATITADLARVKEFDLKEMYPSPNGTIRNILGGTIFREPIIMALNKKWPLYLSTKNTILKNYDGRFKDIFQEVFEKDYQSKFEELGITYQHRLIDD
;
A
#
# COMPACT_ATOMS: atom_id res chain seq x y z
N MET A 1 -25.69 -7.54 19.39
CA MET A 1 -25.37 -8.21 18.11
C MET A 1 -24.17 -9.09 18.36
N GLU A 2 -24.18 -10.33 17.85
CA GLU A 2 -23.00 -11.18 17.88
C GLU A 2 -21.94 -10.61 16.92
N LYS A 3 -20.67 -10.59 17.34
CA LYS A 3 -19.59 -10.06 16.51
C LYS A 3 -19.27 -11.03 15.37
N ILE A 4 -18.91 -10.50 14.21
CA ILE A 4 -18.44 -11.31 13.09
C ILE A 4 -17.05 -11.84 13.41
N LYS A 5 -16.91 -13.16 13.46
CA LYS A 5 -15.63 -13.82 13.72
C LYS A 5 -14.72 -13.75 12.49
N VAL A 6 -13.55 -13.14 12.64
CA VAL A 6 -12.51 -13.09 11.61
C VAL A 6 -11.52 -14.23 11.85
N GLN A 7 -11.29 -15.07 10.84
CA GLN A 7 -10.53 -16.31 11.01
C GLN A 7 -9.03 -16.10 11.18
N ASN A 8 -8.45 -15.13 10.47
CA ASN A 8 -7.02 -14.87 10.44
C ASN A 8 -6.72 -13.50 11.05
N PRO A 9 -5.53 -13.33 11.66
CA PRO A 9 -5.12 -12.04 12.19
C PRO A 9 -4.87 -11.03 11.08
N VAL A 10 -4.96 -9.75 11.45
CA VAL A 10 -4.59 -8.62 10.59
C VAL A 10 -3.48 -7.82 11.27
N VAL A 11 -2.51 -7.36 10.47
CA VAL A 11 -1.48 -6.42 10.95
C VAL A 11 -2.00 -5.00 10.87
N GLU A 12 -2.01 -4.30 12.00
CA GLU A 12 -2.31 -2.88 12.09
C GLU A 12 -0.99 -2.10 12.19
N MET A 13 -0.84 -1.07 11.36
CA MET A 13 0.24 -0.11 11.47
C MET A 13 -0.33 1.27 11.82
N GLN A 14 -0.07 1.72 13.05
CA GLN A 14 -0.51 3.04 13.50
C GLN A 14 0.30 4.16 12.86
N GLY A 15 -0.27 5.36 12.86
CA GLY A 15 0.25 6.51 12.14
C GLY A 15 0.59 7.70 13.03
N ASP A 16 0.58 8.87 12.40
CA ASP A 16 0.94 10.15 13.00
C ASP A 16 -0.21 11.16 12.96
N GLU A 17 -0.10 12.20 13.79
CA GLU A 17 -0.94 13.41 13.79
C GLU A 17 -2.46 13.12 13.75
N MET A 18 -3.22 13.85 12.93
CA MET A 18 -4.67 13.74 12.85
C MET A 18 -5.13 12.37 12.31
N ALA A 19 -4.31 11.74 11.46
CA ALA A 19 -4.64 10.43 10.93
C ALA A 19 -4.67 9.37 12.04
N ARG A 20 -3.76 9.45 13.02
CA ARG A 20 -3.75 8.56 14.19
C ARG A 20 -5.04 8.69 15.00
N ILE A 21 -5.49 9.91 15.28
CA ILE A 21 -6.71 10.18 16.04
C ILE A 21 -7.96 9.66 15.29
N ILE A 22 -8.06 9.95 13.98
CA ILE A 22 -9.17 9.45 13.16
C ILE A 22 -9.17 7.91 13.12
N TRP A 23 -7.98 7.31 13.04
CA TRP A 23 -7.83 5.85 13.01
C TRP A 23 -8.33 5.19 14.29
N GLU A 24 -8.02 5.75 15.46
CA GLU A 24 -8.57 5.29 16.74
C GLU A 24 -10.10 5.39 16.76
N PHE A 25 -10.66 6.52 16.32
CA PHE A 25 -12.12 6.68 16.23
C PHE A 25 -12.78 5.64 15.31
N ILE A 26 -12.22 5.42 14.11
CA ILE A 26 -12.72 4.41 13.17
C ILE A 26 -12.70 3.03 13.82
N LYS A 27 -11.57 2.66 14.44
CA LYS A 27 -11.41 1.34 15.04
C LYS A 27 -12.42 1.10 16.16
N ASP A 28 -12.56 2.06 17.07
CA ASP A 28 -13.41 1.95 18.25
C ASP A 28 -14.90 2.04 17.94
N LYS A 29 -15.29 2.83 16.93
CA LYS A 29 -16.70 3.05 16.59
C LYS A 29 -17.21 2.14 15.49
N LEU A 30 -16.36 1.75 14.55
CA LEU A 30 -16.77 1.13 13.29
C LEU A 30 -16.20 -0.29 13.09
N ILE A 31 -15.19 -0.72 13.85
CA ILE A 31 -14.54 -2.03 13.67
C ILE A 31 -14.75 -2.94 14.87
N VAL A 32 -14.13 -2.64 16.02
CA VAL A 32 -14.08 -3.50 17.21
C VAL A 32 -15.46 -3.82 17.81
N PRO A 33 -16.48 -2.93 17.75
CA PRO A 33 -17.83 -3.29 18.20
C PRO A 33 -18.49 -4.39 17.37
N TYR A 34 -18.07 -4.57 16.11
CA TYR A 34 -18.73 -5.45 15.14
C TYR A 34 -17.91 -6.69 14.78
N LEU A 35 -16.59 -6.66 14.96
CA LEU A 35 -15.68 -7.76 14.60
C LEU A 35 -15.01 -8.36 15.84
N ASP A 36 -14.98 -9.69 15.91
CA ASP A 36 -14.07 -10.45 16.76
C ASP A 36 -12.85 -10.80 15.91
N ILE A 37 -11.80 -9.99 16.05
CA ILE A 37 -10.64 -9.97 15.17
C ILE A 37 -9.36 -9.88 15.99
N ASP A 38 -8.38 -10.72 15.65
CA ASP A 38 -7.02 -10.62 16.19
C ASP A 38 -6.22 -9.56 15.41
N ILE A 39 -5.72 -8.56 16.13
CA ILE A 39 -5.00 -7.41 15.56
C ILE A 39 -3.57 -7.39 16.10
N GLN A 40 -2.61 -7.64 15.22
CA GLN A 40 -1.19 -7.49 15.53
C GLN A 40 -0.78 -6.03 15.28
N SER A 41 -0.64 -5.24 16.35
CA SER A 41 -0.45 -3.79 16.27
C SER A 41 1.02 -3.38 16.30
N PHE A 42 1.41 -2.54 15.36
CA PHE A 42 2.74 -1.93 15.24
C PHE A 42 2.61 -0.41 15.21
N ASP A 43 3.28 0.29 16.13
CA ASP A 43 3.25 1.75 16.17
C ASP A 43 4.31 2.34 15.22
N LEU A 44 3.90 2.77 14.03
CA LEU A 44 4.79 3.44 13.08
C LEU A 44 4.81 4.97 13.24
N GLY A 45 4.31 5.49 14.38
CA GLY A 45 4.44 6.89 14.73
C GLY A 45 5.91 7.32 14.78
N ILE A 46 6.21 8.54 14.35
CA ILE A 46 7.57 9.05 14.16
C ILE A 46 8.46 8.89 15.40
N LYS A 47 7.89 9.09 16.59
CA LYS A 47 8.61 8.91 17.87
C LYS A 47 8.91 7.45 18.19
N HIS A 48 8.03 6.52 17.83
CA HIS A 48 8.26 5.10 18.06
C HIS A 48 9.26 4.53 17.05
N ARG A 49 9.19 4.99 15.79
CA ARG A 49 10.21 4.71 14.78
C ARG A 49 11.58 5.22 15.23
N ASP A 50 11.67 6.46 15.70
CA ASP A 50 12.93 7.00 16.24
C ASP A 50 13.46 6.19 17.43
N LYS A 51 12.59 5.83 18.38
CA LYS A 51 12.96 4.99 19.54
C LYS A 51 13.55 3.64 19.11
N THR A 52 13.00 3.04 18.06
CA THR A 52 13.38 1.71 17.57
C THR A 52 14.40 1.75 16.42
N SER A 53 14.95 2.93 16.09
CA SER A 53 15.81 3.11 14.92
C SER A 53 15.19 2.54 13.64
N ASP A 54 13.89 2.79 13.47
CA ASP A 54 13.02 2.34 12.38
C ASP A 54 12.83 0.82 12.24
N GLN A 55 13.33 0.02 13.19
CA GLN A 55 13.17 -1.44 13.17
C GLN A 55 11.69 -1.86 13.19
N VAL A 56 10.83 -1.12 13.89
CA VAL A 56 9.37 -1.38 13.93
C VAL A 56 8.73 -1.38 12.53
N THR A 57 9.25 -0.57 11.59
CA THR A 57 8.75 -0.50 10.22
C THR A 57 9.07 -1.80 9.45
N ILE A 58 10.26 -2.35 9.69
CA ILE A 58 10.71 -3.62 9.09
C ILE A 58 9.92 -4.78 9.69
N ASP A 59 9.74 -4.78 11.01
CA ASP A 59 8.99 -5.81 11.72
C ASP A 59 7.53 -5.85 11.26
N ALA A 60 6.90 -4.67 11.12
CA ALA A 60 5.55 -4.56 10.56
C ALA A 60 5.46 -5.13 9.14
N ALA A 61 6.43 -4.81 8.26
CA ALA A 61 6.44 -5.34 6.89
C ALA A 61 6.56 -6.87 6.86
N ASN A 62 7.40 -7.46 7.73
CA ASN A 62 7.53 -8.91 7.83
C ASN A 62 6.30 -9.57 8.45
N ALA A 63 5.64 -8.92 9.41
CA ALA A 63 4.37 -9.40 9.94
C ALA A 63 3.29 -9.44 8.86
N ILE A 64 3.22 -8.43 7.98
CA ILE A 64 2.31 -8.44 6.82
C ILE A 64 2.62 -9.60 5.88
N LYS A 65 3.90 -9.92 5.63
CA LYS A 65 4.25 -11.12 4.83
C LYS A 65 3.73 -12.40 5.47
N ALA A 66 3.75 -12.50 6.79
CA ALA A 66 3.30 -13.68 7.51
C ALA A 66 1.77 -13.82 7.52
N CYS A 67 1.03 -12.73 7.71
CA CYS A 67 -0.45 -12.74 7.81
C CYS A 67 -1.18 -12.39 6.50
N ASN A 68 -0.45 -11.99 5.45
CA ASN A 68 -0.90 -11.54 4.13
C ASN A 68 -1.72 -10.23 4.09
N VAL A 69 -2.22 -9.74 5.22
CA VAL A 69 -3.10 -8.57 5.28
C VAL A 69 -2.59 -7.54 6.28
N GLY A 70 -2.31 -6.34 5.78
CA GLY A 70 -1.92 -5.18 6.58
C GLY A 70 -2.83 -3.99 6.33
N ILE A 71 -3.20 -3.29 7.40
CA ILE A 71 -3.93 -2.02 7.33
C ILE A 71 -3.05 -0.94 7.94
N LYS A 72 -2.77 0.11 7.16
CA LYS A 72 -1.81 1.14 7.51
C LYS A 72 -2.45 2.52 7.61
N CYS A 73 -2.24 3.18 8.75
CA CYS A 73 -2.53 4.58 8.93
C CYS A 73 -1.42 5.47 8.31
N ALA A 74 -1.75 6.71 7.98
CA ALA A 74 -0.81 7.66 7.39
C ALA A 74 0.31 8.01 8.38
N THR A 75 1.55 8.07 7.89
CA THR A 75 2.76 8.29 8.69
C THR A 75 3.57 9.45 8.12
N ILE A 76 4.24 10.20 8.99
CA ILE A 76 5.17 11.26 8.61
C ILE A 76 6.39 10.65 7.90
N THR A 77 6.86 11.28 6.83
CA THR A 77 8.24 11.11 6.35
C THR A 77 8.95 12.41 6.69
N ALA A 78 9.87 12.36 7.65
CA ALA A 78 10.46 13.58 8.20
C ALA A 78 11.46 14.19 7.22
N ASP A 79 11.35 15.50 7.01
CA ASP A 79 12.38 16.32 6.40
C ASP A 79 13.30 16.91 7.48
N LEU A 80 14.30 17.71 7.09
CA LEU A 80 15.22 18.35 8.03
C LEU A 80 14.53 19.26 9.06
N ALA A 81 13.38 19.86 8.72
CA ALA A 81 12.63 20.69 9.64
C ALA A 81 11.92 19.83 10.69
N ARG A 82 11.28 18.74 10.26
CA ARG A 82 10.61 17.77 11.15
C ARG A 82 11.61 17.02 12.02
N VAL A 83 12.82 16.71 11.55
CA VAL A 83 13.90 16.14 12.39
C VAL A 83 14.19 17.07 13.57
N LYS A 84 14.27 18.39 13.34
CA LYS A 84 14.47 19.37 14.41
C LYS A 84 13.24 19.54 15.29
N GLU A 85 12.05 19.66 14.69
CA GLU A 85 10.78 19.84 15.40
C GLU A 85 10.53 18.69 16.39
N PHE A 86 10.78 17.46 15.96
CA PHE A 86 10.57 16.26 16.76
C PHE A 86 11.83 15.77 17.45
N ASP A 87 12.96 16.48 17.43
CA ASP A 87 14.22 16.05 18.07
C ASP A 87 14.56 14.57 17.75
N LEU A 88 14.59 14.24 16.45
CA LEU A 88 14.85 12.89 15.96
C LEU A 88 16.36 12.63 15.89
N LYS A 89 16.78 11.39 16.16
CA LYS A 89 18.18 10.95 16.07
C LYS A 89 18.74 11.12 14.66
N GLU A 90 17.92 10.81 13.65
CA GLU A 90 18.28 10.90 12.24
C GLU A 90 17.06 11.03 11.32
N MET A 91 17.32 11.22 10.03
CA MET A 91 16.28 11.28 8.99
C MET A 91 16.00 9.87 8.46
N TYR A 92 14.93 9.27 8.94
CA TYR A 92 14.50 7.92 8.53
C TYR A 92 13.86 7.88 7.14
N PRO A 93 13.99 6.76 6.40
CA PRO A 93 13.28 6.57 5.14
C PRO A 93 11.75 6.58 5.34
N SER A 94 11.02 6.78 4.25
CA SER A 94 9.56 6.72 4.29
C SER A 94 9.09 5.30 4.65
N PRO A 95 8.24 5.12 5.68
CA PRO A 95 7.71 3.80 6.01
C PRO A 95 6.99 3.14 4.84
N ASN A 96 6.30 3.94 4.02
CA ASN A 96 5.64 3.44 2.82
C ASN A 96 6.65 2.85 1.83
N GLY A 97 7.79 3.51 1.63
CA GLY A 97 8.87 3.03 0.76
C GLY A 97 9.48 1.73 1.28
N THR A 98 9.82 1.70 2.58
CA THR A 98 10.39 0.52 3.24
C THR A 98 9.46 -0.69 3.14
N ILE A 99 8.18 -0.53 3.47
CA ILE A 99 7.18 -1.61 3.39
C ILE A 99 7.04 -2.11 1.95
N ARG A 100 6.95 -1.21 0.96
CA ARG A 100 6.82 -1.59 -0.46
C ARG A 100 8.04 -2.34 -0.98
N ASN A 101 9.25 -1.92 -0.59
CA ASN A 101 10.47 -2.59 -0.99
C ASN A 101 10.56 -4.00 -0.42
N ILE A 102 10.06 -4.20 0.81
CA ILE A 102 10.02 -5.50 1.46
C ILE A 102 8.94 -6.39 0.84
N LEU A 103 7.70 -5.91 0.71
CA LEU A 103 6.56 -6.70 0.22
C LEU A 103 6.58 -6.92 -1.31
N GLY A 104 7.07 -5.95 -2.08
CA GLY A 104 6.90 -5.89 -3.53
C GLY A 104 5.44 -5.61 -3.94
N GLY A 105 5.15 -5.85 -5.21
CA GLY A 105 3.80 -5.77 -5.77
C GLY A 105 3.43 -4.42 -6.41
N THR A 106 2.13 -4.20 -6.59
CA THR A 106 1.57 -3.05 -7.29
C THR A 106 0.58 -2.31 -6.40
N ILE A 107 0.66 -0.98 -6.40
CA ILE A 107 -0.28 -0.15 -5.65
C ILE A 107 -1.41 0.26 -6.58
N PHE A 108 -2.61 -0.16 -6.26
CA PHE A 108 -3.82 0.35 -6.89
C PHE A 108 -4.28 1.61 -6.16
N ARG A 109 -4.60 2.66 -6.92
CA ARG A 109 -5.20 3.90 -6.40
C ARG A 109 -6.49 4.13 -7.13
N GLU A 110 -7.54 4.34 -6.37
CA GLU A 110 -8.89 4.40 -6.90
C GLU A 110 -9.75 5.43 -6.15
N PRO A 111 -10.52 6.26 -6.86
CA PRO A 111 -11.58 7.04 -6.23
C PRO A 111 -12.66 6.12 -5.66
N ILE A 112 -13.20 6.44 -4.48
CA ILE A 112 -14.17 5.57 -3.77
C ILE A 112 -15.40 5.23 -4.64
N ILE A 113 -15.94 6.22 -5.35
CA ILE A 113 -17.12 6.08 -6.25
C ILE A 113 -16.87 5.06 -7.35
N MET A 114 -15.61 4.95 -7.72
CA MET A 114 -15.16 4.24 -8.88
C MET A 114 -14.99 2.75 -8.58
N ALA A 115 -14.52 2.35 -7.40
CA ALA A 115 -14.36 0.94 -6.99
C ALA A 115 -15.64 0.09 -7.13
N LEU A 116 -16.81 0.74 -7.14
CA LEU A 116 -18.10 0.06 -7.18
C LEU A 116 -18.48 -0.51 -8.57
N ASN A 117 -17.78 -0.19 -9.68
CA ASN A 117 -18.37 -0.33 -11.03
C ASN A 117 -17.53 -1.00 -12.17
N LYS A 118 -16.32 -1.51 -11.97
CA LYS A 118 -15.29 -1.38 -13.05
C LYS A 118 -14.88 -2.59 -13.88
N LYS A 119 -15.74 -3.05 -14.78
CA LYS A 119 -15.24 -3.75 -15.97
C LYS A 119 -14.50 -2.77 -16.89
N TRP A 120 -13.27 -2.40 -16.54
CA TRP A 120 -12.55 -1.28 -17.15
C TRP A 120 -11.35 -1.72 -17.97
N PRO A 121 -11.00 -0.94 -19.01
CA PRO A 121 -9.77 -1.13 -19.74
C PRO A 121 -8.53 -0.85 -18.87
N LEU A 122 -7.44 -1.54 -19.17
CA LEU A 122 -6.14 -1.40 -18.51
C LEU A 122 -5.18 -0.63 -19.43
N TYR A 123 -4.54 0.41 -18.89
CA TYR A 123 -3.51 1.17 -19.60
C TYR A 123 -2.17 1.05 -18.88
N LEU A 124 -1.12 0.71 -19.63
CA LEU A 124 0.26 0.81 -19.18
C LEU A 124 0.92 2.00 -19.91
N SER A 125 1.39 2.98 -19.16
CA SER A 125 2.12 4.12 -19.71
C SER A 125 3.60 4.03 -19.38
N THR A 126 4.47 4.28 -20.36
CA THR A 126 5.94 4.29 -20.19
C THR A 126 6.58 5.42 -21.00
N LYS A 127 7.88 5.64 -20.87
CA LYS A 127 8.70 6.47 -21.76
C LYS A 127 9.72 5.62 -22.53
N ASN A 128 9.31 4.46 -23.06
CA ASN A 128 10.19 3.50 -23.73
C ASN A 128 10.89 4.02 -25.00
N THR A 129 10.38 5.09 -25.62
CA THR A 129 11.06 5.76 -26.75
C THR A 129 12.36 6.45 -26.32
N ILE A 130 12.45 6.90 -25.06
CA ILE A 130 13.63 7.52 -24.46
C ILE A 130 14.45 6.46 -23.69
N LEU A 131 13.81 5.73 -22.78
CA LEU A 131 14.45 4.71 -21.95
C LEU A 131 14.28 3.31 -22.56
N LYS A 132 14.89 3.09 -23.72
CA LYS A 132 14.67 1.90 -24.57
C LYS A 132 14.82 0.57 -23.84
N ASN A 133 15.87 0.41 -23.04
CA ASN A 133 16.13 -0.86 -22.35
C ASN A 133 15.35 -0.98 -21.03
N TYR A 134 15.22 0.11 -20.28
CA TYR A 134 14.59 0.08 -18.96
C TYR A 134 13.06 0.05 -19.11
N ASP A 135 12.45 1.08 -19.68
CA ASP A 135 11.01 1.17 -19.89
C ASP A 135 10.51 0.19 -20.96
N GLY A 136 11.34 -0.10 -21.98
CA GLY A 136 11.02 -1.15 -22.95
C GLY A 136 10.84 -2.50 -22.28
N ARG A 137 11.64 -2.83 -21.26
CA ARG A 137 11.48 -4.08 -20.51
C ARG A 137 10.14 -4.16 -19.78
N PHE A 138 9.64 -3.05 -19.23
CA PHE A 138 8.30 -3.02 -18.64
C PHE A 138 7.21 -3.25 -19.68
N LYS A 139 7.29 -2.56 -20.82
CA LYS A 139 6.35 -2.75 -21.94
C LYS A 139 6.30 -4.22 -22.39
N ASP A 140 7.47 -4.81 -22.62
CA ASP A 140 7.57 -6.17 -23.17
C ASP A 140 7.07 -7.22 -22.17
N ILE A 141 7.44 -7.11 -20.89
CA ILE A 141 6.96 -8.04 -19.84
C ILE A 141 5.44 -7.98 -19.71
N PHE A 142 4.86 -6.77 -19.67
CA PHE A 142 3.41 -6.64 -19.52
C PHE A 142 2.66 -7.16 -20.75
N GLN A 143 3.19 -6.94 -21.96
CA GLN A 143 2.61 -7.51 -23.18
C GLN A 143 2.64 -9.04 -23.15
N GLU A 144 3.78 -9.64 -22.79
CA GLU A 144 3.94 -11.09 -22.69
C GLU A 144 2.96 -11.70 -21.67
N VAL A 145 2.85 -11.11 -20.48
CA VAL A 145 1.92 -11.56 -19.44
C VAL A 145 0.45 -11.41 -19.90
N PHE A 146 0.12 -10.31 -20.57
CA PHE A 146 -1.24 -10.08 -21.07
C PHE A 146 -1.66 -11.15 -22.09
N GLU A 147 -0.84 -11.37 -23.12
CA GLU A 147 -1.10 -12.34 -24.19
C GLU A 147 -1.21 -13.76 -23.64
N LYS A 148 -0.33 -14.12 -22.70
CA LYS A 148 -0.27 -15.46 -22.14
C LYS A 148 -1.43 -15.77 -21.20
N ASP A 149 -1.74 -14.87 -20.28
CA ASP A 149 -2.55 -15.22 -19.09
C ASP A 149 -3.91 -14.50 -19.00
N TYR A 150 -4.11 -13.42 -19.78
CA TYR A 150 -5.24 -12.50 -19.57
C TYR A 150 -6.03 -12.12 -20.83
N GLN A 151 -5.48 -12.29 -22.04
CA GLN A 151 -6.13 -11.84 -23.27
C GLN A 151 -7.55 -12.40 -23.42
N SER A 152 -7.73 -13.71 -23.29
CA SER A 152 -9.06 -14.36 -23.42
C SER A 152 -10.08 -13.85 -22.41
N LYS A 153 -9.64 -13.57 -21.17
CA LYS A 153 -10.50 -13.02 -20.11
C LYS A 153 -10.90 -11.57 -20.40
N PHE A 154 -9.99 -10.79 -20.97
CA PHE A 154 -10.28 -9.41 -21.37
C PHE A 154 -11.28 -9.38 -22.52
N GLU A 155 -11.13 -10.28 -23.51
CA GLU A 155 -12.06 -10.45 -24.62
C GLU A 155 -13.46 -10.88 -24.13
N GLU A 156 -13.54 -11.87 -23.23
CA GLU A 156 -14.82 -12.33 -22.64
C GLU A 156 -15.55 -11.21 -21.88
N LEU A 157 -14.79 -10.37 -21.18
CA LEU A 157 -15.34 -9.23 -20.42
C LEU A 157 -15.58 -7.99 -21.27
N GLY A 158 -15.18 -7.99 -22.55
CA GLY A 158 -15.30 -6.86 -23.46
C GLY A 158 -14.43 -5.66 -23.06
N ILE A 159 -13.31 -5.89 -22.37
CA ILE A 159 -12.38 -4.86 -21.90
C ILE A 159 -11.04 -4.98 -22.62
N THR A 160 -10.26 -3.89 -22.66
CA THR A 160 -9.04 -3.82 -23.46
C THR A 160 -7.80 -3.57 -22.60
N TYR A 161 -6.64 -4.00 -23.09
CA TYR A 161 -5.33 -3.58 -22.61
C TYR A 161 -4.66 -2.72 -23.68
N GLN A 162 -4.05 -1.60 -23.29
CA GLN A 162 -3.30 -0.75 -24.20
C GLN A 162 -2.03 -0.20 -23.55
N HIS A 163 -0.92 -0.28 -24.28
CA HIS A 163 0.30 0.48 -23.97
C HIS A 163 0.26 1.88 -24.60
N ARG A 164 0.69 2.91 -23.86
CA ARG A 164 0.82 4.30 -24.35
C ARG A 164 2.12 4.93 -23.87
N LEU A 165 2.55 6.03 -24.51
CA LEU A 165 3.56 6.88 -23.88
C LEU A 165 2.94 7.66 -22.73
N ILE A 166 3.76 8.02 -21.75
CA ILE A 166 3.30 8.75 -20.55
C ILE A 166 2.81 10.18 -20.85
N ASP A 167 3.20 10.73 -22.00
CA ASP A 167 2.86 12.07 -22.48
C ASP A 167 1.78 12.09 -23.57
N ASP A 168 1.28 10.94 -24.00
CA ASP A 168 0.12 10.83 -24.90
C ASP A 168 -1.20 11.10 -24.17
#